data_AF-A0A6V7INV7-F1
#
_entry.id   AF-A0A6V7INV7-F1
#
_cell.length_a   1.000
_cell.length_b   1.000
_cell.length_c   1.000
_cell.angle_alpha   90.00
_cell.angle_beta   90.00
_cell.angle_gamma   90.00
#
_symmetry.space_group_name_H-M   'P 1'
#
loop_
_entity.id
_entity.type
_entity.pdbx_description
1 polymer ?
#
loop_
_entity_poly.entity_id
_entity_poly.type
_entity_poly.pdbx_seq_one_letter_code
_entity_poly.pdbx_strand_id
1 'polypeptide(L)' 'FIHGGHTAKISDFSWNPNEPWVICSVSEDNIMQVWQMAENIYNDEEPDTPASELEAVAP' A
#
# COMPACT_ATOMS: atom_id res chain seq x y z
N PHE A 1 1.30 -5.05 -7.43
CA PHE A 1 0.98 -5.54 -6.07
C PHE A 1 -0.37 -6.27 -6.08
N ILE A 2 -0.56 -7.25 -5.20
CA ILE A 2 -1.83 -7.95 -5.00
C ILE A 2 -2.13 -7.99 -3.50
N HIS A 3 -3.30 -7.52 -3.08
CA HIS A 3 -3.78 -7.67 -1.70
C HIS A 3 -4.42 -9.04 -1.52
N GLY A 4 -3.65 -10.01 -1.06
CA GLY A 4 -4.08 -11.41 -0.85
C GLY A 4 -4.65 -11.71 0.54
N GLY A 5 -5.23 -10.72 1.23
CA GLY A 5 -5.68 -10.87 2.62
C GLY A 5 -7.02 -11.60 2.81
N HIS A 6 -7.87 -11.67 1.78
CA HIS A 6 -9.19 -12.32 1.86
C HIS A 6 -9.11 -13.80 1.48
N THR A 7 -9.80 -14.65 2.25
CA THR A 7 -9.88 -16.10 2.03
C THR A 7 -11.17 -16.56 1.33
N ALA A 8 -12.13 -15.65 1.18
CA ALA A 8 -13.37 -15.88 0.43
C ALA A 8 -13.58 -14.81 -0.65
N LYS A 9 -14.63 -14.99 -1.45
CA LYS A 9 -15.01 -14.04 -2.49
C LYS A 9 -15.31 -12.67 -1.88
N ILE A 10 -14.68 -11.64 -2.43
CA ILE A 10 -14.96 -10.24 -2.10
C ILE A 10 -16.36 -9.91 -2.60
N SER A 11 -17.21 -9.38 -1.72
CA SER A 11 -18.57 -8.97 -2.04
C SER A 11 -18.62 -7.53 -2.51
N ASP A 12 -17.86 -6.63 -1.86
CA ASP A 12 -17.79 -5.21 -2.21
C ASP A 12 -16.49 -4.56 -1.66
N PHE A 13 -16.17 -3.36 -2.15
CA PHE A 13 -15.09 -2.54 -1.63
C PHE A 13 -15.35 -1.04 -1.85
N SER A 14 -14.69 -0.19 -1.07
CA SER A 14 -14.77 1.26 -1.19
C SER A 14 -13.43 1.92 -0.89
N TRP A 15 -13.12 2.97 -1.64
CA TRP A 15 -11.97 3.84 -1.39
C TRP A 15 -12.29 4.82 -0.27
N ASN A 16 -11.33 5.07 0.61
CA ASN A 16 -11.44 6.15 1.58
C ASN A 16 -11.32 7.50 0.84
N PRO A 17 -12.32 8.41 0.91
CA PRO A 17 -12.23 9.71 0.27
C PRO A 17 -11.29 10.70 0.98
N ASN A 18 -10.88 10.40 2.22
CA ASN A 18 -10.07 11.28 3.05
C ASN A 18 -8.59 10.88 3.08
N GLU A 19 -8.27 9.62 2.82
CA GLU A 19 -6.91 9.09 2.88
C GLU A 19 -6.55 8.34 1.60
N PRO A 20 -5.60 8.88 0.79
CA PRO A 20 -5.16 8.22 -0.42
C PRO A 20 -4.69 6.80 -0.17
N TRP A 21 -5.00 5.91 -1.11
CA TRP A 21 -4.56 4.52 -1.11
C TRP A 21 -5.12 3.62 -0.01
N VAL A 22 -6.01 4.13 0.85
CA VAL A 22 -6.73 3.35 1.86
C VAL A 22 -8.03 2.81 1.26
N ILE A 23 -8.26 1.51 1.41
CA ILE A 23 -9.45 0.79 0.95
C ILE A 23 -10.08 0.03 2.11
N CYS A 24 -11.41 -0.02 2.12
CA CYS A 24 -12.18 -1.00 2.89
C CYS A 24 -12.77 -2.05 1.93
N SER A 25 -12.60 -3.33 2.22
CA SER A 25 -13.23 -4.42 1.46
C SER A 25 -13.88 -5.45 2.37
N VAL A 26 -14.96 -6.07 1.89
CA VAL A 26 -15.75 -7.08 2.61
C VAL A 26 -15.86 -8.37 1.81
N SER A 27 -15.91 -9.51 2.49
CA SER A 27 -15.98 -10.85 1.89
C SER A 27 -17.16 -11.68 2.42
N GLU A 28 -17.50 -12.72 1.68
CA GLU A 28 -18.63 -13.62 1.97
C GLU A 28 -18.43 -14.46 3.25
N ASP A 29 -17.19 -14.56 3.78
CA ASP A 29 -16.85 -15.24 5.05
C ASP A 29 -16.88 -14.30 6.27
N ASN A 30 -17.65 -13.21 6.18
CA ASN A 30 -17.87 -12.23 7.24
C ASN A 30 -16.62 -11.44 7.67
N ILE A 31 -15.60 -11.37 6.81
CA ILE A 31 -14.40 -10.58 7.06
C ILE A 31 -14.52 -9.19 6.40
N MET A 32 -14.14 -8.17 7.15
CA MET A 32 -13.90 -6.82 6.67
C MET A 32 -12.42 -6.49 6.89
N GLN A 33 -11.78 -5.91 5.89
CA GLN A 33 -10.38 -5.47 5.99
C GLN A 33 -10.28 -4.01 5.56
N VAL A 34 -9.59 -3.21 6.36
CA VAL A 34 -9.10 -1.88 5.98
C VAL A 34 -7.60 -2.00 5.76
N TRP A 35 -7.13 -1.60 4.59
CA TRP A 35 -5.73 -1.78 4.19
C TRP A 35 -5.26 -0.64 3.30
N GLN A 36 -3.94 -0.45 3.26
CA GLN A 36 -3.26 0.56 2.47
C GLN A 36 -2.03 -0.08 1.82
N MET A 37 -1.83 0.17 0.52
CA MET A 37 -0.60 -0.27 -0.14
C MET A 37 0.59 0.58 0.35
N ALA A 38 1.78 -0.02 0.43
CA ALA A 38 2.98 0.71 0.78
C ALA A 38 3.35 1.73 -0.31
N GLU A 39 3.96 2.86 0.10
CA GLU A 39 4.30 3.98 -0.80
C GLU A 39 5.19 3.58 -1.96
N ASN A 40 6.21 2.75 -1.69
CA ASN A 40 7.16 2.24 -2.67
C ASN A 40 6.54 1.34 -3.76
N ILE A 41 5.24 1.05 -3.69
CA ILE A 41 4.51 0.25 -4.68
C ILE A 41 3.93 1.13 -5.79
N TYR A 42 3.55 2.38 -5.47
CA TYR A 42 2.91 3.30 -6.43
C TYR A 42 3.75 4.54 -6.73
N ASN A 43 4.72 4.86 -5.88
CA ASN A 43 5.63 5.96 -6.12
C ASN A 43 6.83 5.46 -6.94
N ASP A 44 6.92 5.88 -8.20
CA ASP A 44 8.02 5.58 -9.12
C ASP A 44 9.21 6.56 -8.94
N GLU A 45 9.08 7.57 -8.08
CA GLU A 45 10.21 8.45 -7.73
C GLU A 45 11.22 7.65 -6.90
N GLU A 46 12.47 7.56 -7.38
CA GLU A 46 13.55 7.08 -6.51
C GLU A 46 13.59 7.98 -5.27
N PRO A 47 13.81 7.41 -4.07
CA PRO A 47 13.99 8.22 -2.89
C PRO A 47 15.09 9.24 -3.18
N ASP A 48 14.76 10.53 -3.05
CA ASP A 48 15.70 11.65 -3.09
C ASP A 48 16.75 11.40 -2.01
N THR A 49 17.74 10.58 -2.34
CA THR A 49 18.86 10.26 -1.46
C THR A 49 19.79 11.45 -1.61
N PRO A 50 19.86 12.37 -0.63
CA PRO A 50 20.70 13.54 -0.77
C PRO A 50 22.13 13.06 -1.01
N ALA A 51 22.82 13.63 -2.01
CA ALA A 51 24.16 13.20 -2.42
C ALA A 51 25.17 13.09 -1.26
N SER A 52 24.94 13.81 -0.16
CA SER A 52 25.70 13.72 1.10
C SER A 52 25.68 12.33 1.75
N GLU A 53 24.64 11.52 1.54
CA GLU A 53 24.51 10.17 2.11
C GLU A 53 25.23 9.11 1.24
N LEU A 54 25.42 9.40 -0.05
CA LEU A 54 26.18 8.55 -0.98
C LEU A 54 27.70 8.73 -0.83
N GLU A 55 28.14 9.91 -0.37
CA GLU A 55 29.56 10.24 -0.14
C GLU A 55 30.13 9.63 1.15
N ALA A 56 29.28 9.18 2.09
CA ALA A 56 29.72 8.66 3.38
C ALA A 56 30.20 7.19 3.37
N VAL A 57 30.17 6.52 2.22
CA VAL A 57 30.51 5.09 2.06
C VAL A 57 31.75 4.85 1.18
N ALA A 58 32.38 5.91 0.65
CA ALA A 58 33.66 5.76 -0.05
C ALA A 58 34.84 5.70 0.96
N PRO A 59 35.66 4.62 0.96
CA PRO A 59 36.88 4.56 1.77
C PRO A 59 37.97 5.53 1.28
#